data_AF-A0A0G1Q0J1-F1
#
_entry.id   AF-A0A0G1Q0J1-F1
#
_cell.length_a   1.000
_cell.length_b   1.000
_cell.length_c   1.000
_cell.angle_alpha   90.00
_cell.angle_beta   90.00
_cell.angle_gamma   90.00
#
_symmetry.space_group_name_H-M   'P 1'
#
loop_
_entity.id
_entity.type
_entity.pdbx_description
1 polymer ?
#
loop_
_entity_poly.entity_id
_entity_poly.type
_entity_poly.pdbx_seq_one_letter_code
_entity_poly.pdbx_strand_id
1 'polypeptide(L)'
;MANKKAVVLPNREEMLARLIKVNDEPHLRERFYPLILEHAGETKVAMGVVMLLALAIHDYAEGMPPMMESLLYIQIDDFIDAVVGDGNEEVAAEAKAEIKEVLEK
;
A
#
# COMPACT_ATOMS: atom_id res chain seq x y z
N MET A 1 18.68 10.11 16.41
CA MET A 1 17.47 9.62 15.73
C MET A 1 17.79 9.67 14.24
N ALA A 2 17.80 8.52 13.56
CA ALA A 2 18.00 8.53 12.10
C ALA A 2 16.82 9.27 11.46
N ASN A 3 17.10 10.23 10.59
CA ASN A 3 16.06 10.95 9.87
C ASN A 3 15.48 9.98 8.82
N LYS A 4 14.29 9.42 9.07
CA LYS A 4 13.67 8.48 8.13
C LYS A 4 13.38 9.19 6.80
N LYS A 5 13.74 8.57 5.68
CA LYS A 5 13.49 9.12 4.36
C LYS A 5 11.97 9.15 4.10
N ALA A 6 11.48 10.29 3.64
CA ALA A 6 10.08 10.49 3.31
C ALA A 6 9.93 10.68 1.79
N VAL A 7 8.77 10.25 1.27
CA VAL A 7 8.39 10.36 -0.14
C VAL A 7 7.05 11.04 -0.25
N VAL A 8 6.84 11.78 -1.33
CA VAL A 8 5.51 12.29 -1.70
C VAL A 8 4.85 11.21 -2.54
N LEU A 9 3.70 10.72 -2.09
CA LEU A 9 2.94 9.72 -2.83
C LEU A 9 2.50 10.30 -4.19
N PRO A 10 2.36 9.47 -5.23
CA PRO A 10 1.83 9.90 -6.51
C PRO A 10 0.47 10.60 -6.36
N ASN A 11 0.15 11.46 -7.33
CA ASN A 11 -1.18 12.04 -7.39
C ASN A 11 -2.25 10.96 -7.61
N ARG A 12 -3.52 11.30 -7.38
CA ARG A 12 -4.63 10.34 -7.41
C ARG A 12 -4.74 9.55 -8.71
N GLU A 13 -4.58 10.21 -9.86
CA GLU A 13 -4.72 9.56 -11.18
C GLU A 13 -3.57 8.59 -11.44
N GLU A 14 -2.34 9.02 -11.16
CA GLU A 14 -1.15 8.19 -11.32
C GLU A 14 -1.20 6.98 -10.37
N MET A 15 -1.55 7.21 -9.11
CA MET A 15 -1.63 6.19 -8.08
C MET A 15 -2.69 5.14 -8.44
N LEU A 16 -3.87 5.56 -8.92
CA LEU A 16 -4.91 4.63 -9.39
C LEU A 16 -4.41 3.82 -10.60
N ALA A 17 -3.76 4.46 -11.57
CA ALA A 17 -3.20 3.78 -12.73
C ALA A 17 -2.12 2.75 -12.35
N ARG A 18 -1.34 3.02 -11.30
CA ARG A 18 -0.35 2.07 -10.75
C ARG A 18 -1.03 0.90 -10.01
N LEU A 19 -2.02 1.17 -9.15
CA LEU A 19 -2.77 0.14 -8.43
C LEU A 19 -3.49 -0.83 -9.37
N ILE A 20 -4.12 -0.32 -10.44
CA ILE A 20 -4.77 -1.14 -11.48
C ILE A 20 -3.78 -2.10 -12.17
N LYS A 21 -2.52 -1.70 -12.33
CA LYS A 21 -1.50 -2.59 -12.93
C LYS A 21 -1.11 -3.75 -12.01
N VAL A 22 -1.27 -3.60 -10.70
CA VAL A 22 -1.02 -4.68 -9.74
C VAL A 22 -2.14 -5.71 -9.82
N ASN A 23 -3.39 -5.25 -9.76
CA ASN A 23 -4.55 -6.12 -9.81
C ASN A 23 -5.75 -5.35 -10.39
N ASP A 24 -6.43 -5.93 -11.39
CA ASP A 24 -7.52 -5.24 -12.09
C ASP A 24 -8.93 -5.78 -11.80
N GLU A 25 -9.16 -6.20 -10.56
CA GLU A 25 -10.46 -6.71 -10.15
C GLU A 25 -11.47 -5.59 -9.82
N PRO A 26 -12.72 -5.66 -10.32
CA PRO A 26 -13.74 -4.62 -10.10
C PRO A 26 -13.98 -4.30 -8.62
N HIS A 27 -14.00 -5.32 -7.76
CA HIS A 27 -14.26 -5.13 -6.33
C HIS A 27 -13.13 -4.36 -5.63
N LEU A 28 -11.89 -4.42 -6.13
CA LEU A 28 -10.78 -3.62 -5.60
C LEU A 28 -10.92 -2.17 -6.04
N ARG A 29 -11.29 -1.91 -7.29
CA ARG A 29 -11.55 -0.55 -7.80
C ARG A 29 -12.66 0.16 -7.04
N GLU A 30 -13.72 -0.56 -6.68
CA GLU A 30 -14.91 0.02 -6.05
C GLU A 30 -14.74 0.21 -4.53
N ARG A 31 -13.95 -0.63 -3.85
CA ARG A 31 -13.90 -0.65 -2.37
C ARG A 31 -12.51 -0.53 -1.76
N PHE A 32 -11.48 -1.10 -2.39
CA PHE A 32 -10.13 -1.11 -1.82
C PHE A 32 -9.32 0.13 -2.23
N TYR A 33 -9.20 0.38 -3.54
CA TYR A 33 -8.41 1.50 -4.07
C TYR A 33 -8.87 2.87 -3.57
N PRO A 34 -10.18 3.15 -3.39
CA PRO A 34 -10.61 4.41 -2.80
C PRO A 34 -9.96 4.70 -1.44
N LEU A 35 -9.79 3.69 -0.57
CA LEU A 35 -9.18 3.83 0.75
C LEU A 35 -7.71 4.28 0.66
N ILE A 36 -6.97 3.72 -0.30
CA ILE A 36 -5.57 4.08 -0.50
C ILE A 36 -5.46 5.49 -1.13
N LEU A 37 -6.34 5.79 -2.10
CA LEU A 37 -6.33 7.04 -2.88
C LEU A 37 -6.75 8.28 -2.08
N GLU A 38 -7.32 8.14 -0.89
CA GLU A 38 -7.54 9.25 0.05
C GLU A 38 -6.23 9.91 0.48
N HIS A 39 -5.11 9.16 0.43
CA HIS A 39 -3.80 9.64 0.84
C HIS A 39 -2.91 10.09 -0.34
N ALA A 40 -3.46 10.17 -1.55
CA ALA A 40 -2.69 10.57 -2.73
C ALA A 40 -2.07 11.97 -2.57
N GLY A 41 -0.80 12.12 -2.94
CA GLY A 41 -0.05 13.38 -2.75
C GLY A 41 0.41 13.67 -1.31
N GLU A 42 0.10 12.82 -0.33
CA GLU A 42 0.62 12.96 1.02
C GLU A 42 2.11 12.63 1.10
N THR A 43 2.80 13.18 2.10
CA THR A 43 4.17 12.79 2.43
C THR A 43 4.16 11.64 3.43
N LYS A 44 4.82 10.52 3.12
CA LYS A 44 4.91 9.34 3.99
C LYS A 44 6.36 8.85 4.09
N VAL A 45 6.71 8.35 5.27
CA VAL A 45 7.90 7.48 5.44
C VAL A 45 7.50 6.02 5.17
N ALA A 46 8.46 5.11 5.08
CA ALA A 46 8.23 3.68 4.85
C ALA A 46 7.12 3.08 5.74
N MET A 47 7.24 3.25 7.07
CA MET A 47 6.23 2.77 8.02
C MET A 47 4.84 3.40 7.79
N GLY A 48 4.80 4.64 7.30
CA GLY A 48 3.55 5.30 6.93
C GLY A 48 2.86 4.64 5.74
N VAL A 49 3.63 4.10 4.79
CA VAL A 49 3.12 3.30 3.65
C VAL A 49 2.62 1.94 4.14
N VAL A 50 3.39 1.28 5.01
CA VAL A 50 3.00 0.01 5.65
C VAL A 50 1.67 0.15 6.38
N MET A 51 1.55 1.16 7.24
CA MET A 51 0.32 1.44 7.99
C MET A 51 -0.85 1.77 7.06
N LEU A 52 -0.63 2.57 6.03
CA LEU A 52 -1.66 2.90 5.03
C LEU A 52 -2.24 1.62 4.40
N LEU A 53 -1.38 0.74 3.91
CA LEU A 53 -1.82 -0.48 3.23
C LEU A 53 -2.45 -1.48 4.21
N ALA A 54 -1.87 -1.66 5.39
CA ALA A 54 -2.42 -2.56 6.41
C ALA A 54 -3.83 -2.13 6.86
N LEU A 55 -4.05 -0.83 7.09
CA LEU A 55 -5.36 -0.29 7.45
C LEU A 55 -6.36 -0.41 6.28
N ALA A 56 -5.93 -0.06 5.06
CA ALA A 56 -6.80 -0.22 3.88
C ALA A 56 -7.22 -1.68 3.64
N ILE A 57 -6.31 -2.63 3.88
CA ILE A 57 -6.60 -4.07 3.78
C ILE A 57 -7.60 -4.49 4.85
N HIS A 58 -7.37 -4.07 6.11
CA HIS A 58 -8.26 -4.36 7.23
C HIS A 58 -9.68 -3.84 6.97
N ASP A 59 -9.80 -2.56 6.61
CA ASP A 59 -11.09 -1.90 6.36
C ASP A 59 -11.80 -2.51 5.14
N TYR A 60 -11.07 -2.88 4.09
CA TYR A 60 -11.63 -3.56 2.93
C TYR A 60 -12.15 -4.96 3.27
N ALA A 61 -11.39 -5.72 4.07
CA ALA A 61 -11.71 -7.09 4.44
C ALA A 61 -12.74 -7.19 5.58
N GLU A 62 -13.16 -6.08 6.19
CA GLU A 62 -14.14 -6.07 7.26
C GLU A 62 -15.45 -6.75 6.82
N GLY A 63 -15.87 -7.77 7.59
CA GLY A 63 -17.05 -8.58 7.29
C GLY A 63 -16.88 -9.61 6.16
N MET A 64 -15.67 -9.76 5.59
CA MET A 64 -15.34 -10.79 4.61
C MET A 64 -14.67 -12.02 5.26
N PRO A 65 -14.61 -13.16 4.55
CA PRO A 65 -13.81 -14.30 5.01
C PRO A 65 -12.33 -13.91 5.20
N PRO A 66 -11.64 -14.40 6.26
CA PRO A 66 -10.24 -14.05 6.54
C PRO A 66 -9.26 -14.28 5.38
N MET A 67 -9.59 -15.20 4.48
CA MET A 67 -8.82 -15.46 3.26
C MET A 67 -8.67 -14.21 2.38
N MET A 68 -9.64 -13.28 2.40
CA MET A 68 -9.58 -12.05 1.60
C MET A 68 -8.42 -11.16 2.01
N GLU A 69 -8.20 -11.00 3.31
CA GLU A 69 -7.06 -10.26 3.85
C GLU A 69 -5.74 -10.94 3.46
N SER A 70 -5.65 -12.26 3.61
CA SER A 70 -4.45 -13.02 3.20
C SER A 70 -4.12 -12.87 1.71
N LEU A 71 -5.12 -12.85 0.84
CA LEU A 71 -4.93 -12.68 -0.60
C LEU A 71 -4.32 -11.32 -0.95
N LEU A 72 -4.70 -10.26 -0.24
CA LEU A 72 -4.11 -8.93 -0.45
C LEU A 72 -2.69 -8.84 0.08
N TYR A 73 -2.40 -9.48 1.23
CA TYR A 73 -1.04 -9.54 1.75
C TYR A 73 -0.07 -10.31 0.86
N ILE A 74 -0.54 -11.24 0.02
CA ILE A 74 0.31 -11.90 -0.99
C ILE A 74 0.85 -10.90 -2.03
N GLN A 75 0.06 -9.87 -2.36
CA GLN A 75 0.42 -8.85 -3.35
C GLN A 75 0.99 -7.58 -2.70
N ILE A 76 1.31 -7.62 -1.40
CA ILE A 76 1.63 -6.41 -0.63
C ILE A 76 2.87 -5.68 -1.17
N ASP A 77 3.88 -6.43 -1.60
CA ASP A 77 5.12 -5.87 -2.15
C ASP A 77 4.85 -5.09 -3.45
N ASP A 78 3.97 -5.61 -4.31
CA ASP A 78 3.59 -4.95 -5.57
C ASP A 78 2.73 -3.71 -5.28
N PHE A 79 1.85 -3.76 -4.28
CA PHE A 79 1.10 -2.59 -3.83
C PHE A 79 2.00 -1.51 -3.22
N ILE A 80 3.04 -1.90 -2.47
CA ILE A 80 4.03 -0.96 -1.94
C ILE A 80 4.73 -0.24 -3.10
N ASP A 81 5.21 -0.96 -4.11
CA ASP A 81 5.86 -0.35 -5.27
C ASP A 81 4.91 0.60 -6.03
N ALA A 82 3.65 0.18 -6.20
CA ALA A 82 2.64 0.99 -6.87
C ALA A 82 2.32 2.29 -6.12
N VAL A 83 2.25 2.26 -4.80
CA VAL A 83 1.95 3.43 -3.96
C VAL A 83 3.16 4.34 -3.79
N VAL A 84 4.37 3.79 -3.66
CA VAL A 84 5.58 4.58 -3.45
C VAL A 84 6.05 5.28 -4.73
N GLY A 85 5.82 4.68 -5.89
CA GLY A 85 6.20 5.25 -7.18
C GLY A 85 7.68 5.11 -7.52
N ASP A 86 8.04 5.49 -8.74
CA ASP A 86 9.41 5.31 -9.28
C ASP A 86 10.39 6.33 -8.67
N GLY A 87 11.67 5.95 -8.52
CA GLY A 87 12.70 6.82 -7.93
C GLY A 87 12.70 6.88 -6.40
N ASN A 88 11.86 6.05 -5.76
CA ASN A 88 11.67 5.94 -4.31
C ASN A 88 12.00 4.53 -3.78
N GLU A 89 12.88 3.81 -4.48
CA GLU A 89 13.17 2.38 -4.27
C GLU A 89 13.66 2.09 -2.84
N GLU A 90 14.39 3.01 -2.22
CA GLU A 90 14.85 2.88 -0.84
C GLU A 90 13.69 2.84 0.16
N VAL A 91 12.66 3.67 -0.03
CA VAL A 91 11.48 3.70 0.84
C VAL A 91 10.58 2.49 0.58
N ALA A 92 10.47 2.06 -0.67
CA ALA A 92 9.77 0.81 -1.01
C ALA A 92 10.46 -0.40 -0.35
N ALA A 93 11.80 -0.48 -0.43
CA ALA A 93 12.57 -1.55 0.19
C ALA A 93 12.45 -1.56 1.73
N GLU A 94 12.51 -0.39 2.37
CA GLU A 94 12.28 -0.27 3.82
C GLU A 94 10.85 -0.71 4.19
N ALA A 95 9.83 -0.28 3.45
CA ALA A 95 8.45 -0.65 3.72
C ALA A 95 8.20 -2.16 3.59
N LYS A 96 8.78 -2.81 2.57
CA LYS A 96 8.71 -4.26 2.37
C LYS A 96 9.38 -5.03 3.51
N ALA A 97 10.53 -4.55 3.99
CA ALA A 97 11.20 -5.14 5.14
C ALA A 97 10.36 -4.99 6.42
N GLU A 98 9.79 -3.81 6.64
CA GLU A 98 8.97 -3.51 7.82
C GLU A 98 7.68 -4.34 7.84
N ILE A 99 6.95 -4.46 6.72
CA ILE A 99 5.71 -5.25 6.69
C ILE A 99 5.98 -6.75 6.88
N LYS A 100 7.11 -7.27 6.38
CA LYS A 100 7.51 -8.65 6.62
C LYS A 100 7.79 -8.91 8.10
N GLU A 101 8.47 -8.00 8.78
CA GLU A 101 8.69 -8.10 10.23
C GLU A 101 7.37 -8.08 11.02
N VAL A 102 6.36 -7.35 10.55
CA VAL A 102 5.02 -7.33 11.17
C VAL A 102 4.27 -8.64 10.95
N LEU A 103 4.38 -9.26 9.77
CA LEU A 103 3.69 -10.50 9.43
C LEU A 103 4.35 -11.76 10.02
N GLU A 104 5.64 -11.72 10.33
CA GLU A 104 6.39 -12.84 10.91
C GLU A 104 6.38 -12.88 12.46
N LYS A 105 5.75 -11.89 13.12
CA LYS A 105 5.60 -11.81 14.58
C LYS A 105 4.25 -12.34 15.05
#